data_AF-A0AAD7AJ62-F1
#
_entry.id   AF-A0AAD7AJ62-F1
#
_cell.length_a   1.000
_cell.length_b   1.000
_cell.length_c   1.000
_cell.angle_alpha   90.00
_cell.angle_beta   90.00
_cell.angle_gamma   90.00
#
_symmetry.space_group_name_H-M   'P 1'
#
loop_
_entity.id
_entity.type
_entity.pdbx_description
1 polymer ?
#
loop_
_entity_poly.entity_id
_entity_poly.type
_entity_poly.pdbx_seq_one_letter_code
_entity_poly.pdbx_strand_id
1 'polypeptide(L)'
;MYSLIFHWGLYAVPAYGDEWYEKRLLKPPRRKSNDYEITKKIQEHHRKVYNDAPYSDFQRGFHPEKWVPSAWMALACELDAEYVLLTSKHHDGYCLWPTSTTDYHTARDVVGDFKAAALSAGRKFGLYYSWWEFRH
;
A
#
# COMPACT_ATOMS: atom_id res chain seq x y z
N MET A 1 -4.32 -23.59 9.06
CA MET A 1 -3.86 -22.98 7.78
C MET A 1 -4.21 -21.51 7.82
N TYR A 2 -3.19 -20.65 7.85
CA TYR A 2 -3.32 -19.20 7.95
C TYR A 2 -2.74 -18.51 6.73
N SER A 3 -3.21 -17.28 6.50
CA SER A 3 -2.72 -16.42 5.44
C SER A 3 -2.31 -15.08 6.03
N LEU A 4 -1.20 -14.52 5.52
CA LEU A 4 -0.75 -13.18 5.86
C LEU A 4 -0.91 -12.27 4.65
N ILE A 5 -1.58 -11.13 4.82
CA ILE A 5 -1.75 -10.13 3.77
C ILE A 5 -1.02 -8.85 4.14
N PHE A 6 -0.29 -8.30 3.17
CA PHE A 6 0.43 -7.04 3.31
C PHE A 6 -0.25 -5.97 2.46
N HIS A 7 -0.96 -5.06 3.13
CA HIS A 7 -1.40 -3.80 2.54
C HIS A 7 -0.27 -2.78 2.64
N TRP A 8 0.46 -2.61 1.54
CA TRP A 8 1.57 -1.68 1.45
C TRP A 8 1.52 -0.95 0.10
N GLY A 9 1.91 0.33 0.11
CA GLY A 9 1.79 1.24 -1.03
C GLY A 9 2.09 2.67 -0.60
N LEU A 10 1.75 3.66 -1.43
CA LEU A 10 2.04 5.07 -1.12
C LEU A 10 1.36 5.56 0.17
N TYR A 11 0.18 5.02 0.48
CA TYR A 11 -0.55 5.31 1.72
C TYR A 11 0.22 4.90 2.99
N ALA A 12 1.26 4.06 2.88
CA ALA A 12 2.14 3.73 4.00
C ALA A 12 3.20 4.80 4.29
N VAL A 13 3.53 5.68 3.31
CA VAL A 13 4.50 6.77 3.48
C VAL A 13 4.12 7.72 4.62
N PRO A 14 2.87 8.21 4.74
CA PRO A 14 2.51 9.06 5.86
C PRO A 14 2.46 8.34 7.21
N ALA A 15 2.43 7.00 7.23
CA ALA A 15 2.32 6.17 8.43
C ALA A 15 1.23 6.66 9.42
N TYR A 16 0.13 7.19 8.87
CA TYR A 16 -0.95 7.82 9.63
C TYR A 16 -2.29 7.53 8.97
N GLY A 17 -3.29 7.12 9.75
CA GLY A 17 -4.61 6.81 9.22
C GLY A 17 -4.70 5.39 8.68
N ASP A 18 -5.18 5.25 7.45
CA ASP A 18 -5.47 3.98 6.78
C ASP A 18 -5.14 4.03 5.27
N GLU A 19 -5.30 2.91 4.58
CA GLU A 19 -5.04 2.78 3.14
C GLU A 19 -5.98 3.60 2.24
N TRP A 20 -7.02 4.21 2.83
CA TRP A 20 -7.96 5.11 2.17
C TRP A 20 -7.53 6.57 2.22
N TYR A 21 -6.29 6.85 2.63
CA TYR A 21 -5.74 8.20 2.82
C TYR A 21 -6.08 9.16 1.67
N GLU A 22 -5.78 8.80 0.41
CA GLU A 22 -6.05 9.67 -0.75
C GLU A 22 -7.55 9.98 -0.89
N LYS A 23 -8.45 8.99 -0.77
CA LYS A 23 -9.90 9.22 -0.84
C LYS A 23 -10.38 10.22 0.22
N ARG A 24 -9.77 10.18 1.41
CA ARG A 24 -10.09 11.09 2.52
C ARG A 24 -9.61 12.51 2.25
N LEU A 25 -8.54 12.69 1.47
CA LEU A 25 -8.14 14.01 0.97
C LEU A 25 -9.09 14.53 -0.12
N LEU A 26 -9.60 13.64 -0.97
CA LEU A 26 -10.42 14.01 -2.13
C LEU A 26 -11.84 14.48 -1.77
N LYS A 27 -12.36 14.16 -0.58
CA LYS A 27 -13.75 14.46 -0.20
C LYS A 27 -13.83 15.17 1.15
N PRO A 28 -14.68 16.20 1.31
CA PRO A 28 -14.93 16.78 2.61
C PRO A 28 -15.56 15.73 3.55
N PRO A 29 -15.24 15.77 4.86
CA PRO A 29 -15.73 14.78 5.81
C PRO A 29 -17.26 14.93 5.93
N ARG A 30 -17.98 13.82 5.77
CA ARG A 30 -19.46 13.82 5.82
C ARG A 30 -19.92 13.68 7.27
N ARG A 31 -20.55 14.72 7.82
CA ARG A 31 -20.95 14.79 9.25
C ARG A 31 -21.72 13.58 9.82
N LYS A 32 -22.38 12.78 8.96
CA LYS A 32 -23.16 11.60 9.37
C LYS A 32 -22.54 10.27 8.95
N SER A 33 -21.31 10.26 8.44
CA SER A 33 -20.62 9.01 8.09
C SER A 33 -19.80 8.49 9.25
N ASN A 34 -19.68 7.16 9.36
CA ASN A 34 -18.86 6.50 10.37
C ASN A 34 -17.37 6.87 10.27
N ASP A 35 -16.94 7.43 9.13
CA ASP A 35 -15.56 7.78 8.86
C ASP A 35 -15.26 9.30 8.98
N TYR A 36 -16.21 10.08 9.52
CA TYR A 36 -16.07 11.53 9.70
C TYR A 36 -14.81 11.91 10.51
N GLU A 37 -14.66 11.33 11.70
CA GLU A 37 -13.57 11.69 12.63
C GLU A 37 -12.18 11.32 12.07
N ILE A 38 -12.05 10.13 11.48
CA ILE A 38 -10.77 9.70 10.88
C ILE A 38 -10.43 10.55 9.65
N THR A 39 -11.41 10.90 8.83
CA THR A 39 -11.22 11.78 7.67
C THR A 39 -10.74 13.17 8.10
N LYS A 40 -11.37 13.75 9.13
CA LYS A 40 -10.95 15.04 9.68
C LYS A 40 -9.52 15.00 10.22
N LYS A 41 -9.17 13.97 11.00
CA LYS A 41 -7.81 13.79 11.55
C LYS A 41 -6.77 13.64 10.45
N ILE A 42 -7.06 12.86 9.41
CA ILE A 42 -6.15 12.68 8.27
C ILE A 42 -5.95 14.00 7.52
N GLN A 43 -7.01 14.76 7.24
CA GLN A 43 -6.91 16.06 6.58
C GLN A 43 -6.13 17.08 7.42
N GLU A 44 -6.36 17.13 8.73
CA GLU A 44 -5.64 18.00 9.66
C GLU A 44 -4.15 17.62 9.74
N HIS A 45 -3.85 16.33 9.86
CA HIS A 45 -2.48 15.82 9.82
C HIS A 45 -1.81 16.17 8.49
N HIS A 46 -2.50 15.95 7.38
CA HIS A 46 -1.96 16.18 6.05
C HIS A 46 -1.59 17.65 5.83
N ARG A 47 -2.48 18.56 6.21
CA ARG A 47 -2.21 20.00 6.22
C ARG A 47 -1.01 20.37 7.08
N LYS A 48 -0.93 19.83 8.30
CA LYS A 48 0.12 20.19 9.25
C LYS A 48 1.50 19.68 8.85
N VAL A 49 1.59 18.47 8.32
CA VAL A 49 2.87 17.78 8.05
C VAL A 49 3.33 17.98 6.61
N TYR A 50 2.40 17.99 5.66
CA TYR A 50 2.70 18.05 4.23
C TYR A 50 2.23 19.36 3.56
N ASN A 51 1.67 20.30 4.32
CA ASN A 51 1.20 21.60 3.81
C ASN A 51 0.23 21.45 2.62
N ASP A 52 -0.69 20.49 2.71
CA ASP A 52 -1.67 20.15 1.66
C ASP A 52 -1.02 19.77 0.30
N ALA A 53 0.21 19.25 0.31
CA ALA A 53 0.88 18.77 -0.91
C ALA A 53 0.09 17.65 -1.61
N PRO A 54 0.15 17.53 -2.94
CA PRO A 54 -0.55 16.46 -3.67
C PRO A 54 -0.18 15.07 -3.15
N TYR A 55 -1.16 14.16 -3.02
CA TYR A 55 -0.91 12.77 -2.57
C TYR A 55 0.14 12.05 -3.42
N SER A 56 0.21 12.35 -4.73
CA SER A 56 1.21 11.80 -5.64
C SER A 56 2.65 12.13 -5.26
N ASP A 57 2.90 13.15 -4.44
CA ASP A 57 4.25 13.49 -3.97
C ASP A 57 4.81 12.43 -3.01
N PHE A 58 3.95 11.59 -2.41
CA PHE A 58 4.39 10.45 -1.61
C PHE A 58 5.21 9.43 -2.41
N GLN A 59 5.14 9.42 -3.74
CA GLN A 59 6.05 8.63 -4.57
C GLN A 59 7.53 8.90 -4.25
N ARG A 60 7.88 10.15 -3.93
CA ARG A 60 9.26 10.55 -3.60
C ARG A 60 9.73 9.99 -2.26
N GLY A 61 8.80 9.75 -1.33
CA GLY A 61 9.08 9.18 -0.01
C GLY A 61 8.88 7.67 0.06
N PHE A 62 8.39 7.04 -1.01
CA PHE A 62 8.20 5.61 -1.06
C PHE A 62 9.47 4.93 -1.55
N HIS A 63 10.16 4.26 -0.63
CA HIS A 63 11.51 3.72 -0.82
C HIS A 63 11.52 2.18 -0.81
N PRO A 64 10.96 1.51 -1.83
CA PRO A 64 10.91 0.05 -1.87
C PRO A 64 12.30 -0.59 -2.02
N GLU A 65 13.34 0.16 -2.40
CA GLU A 65 14.72 -0.31 -2.45
C GLU A 65 15.29 -0.68 -1.07
N LYS A 66 14.78 -0.06 0.01
CA LYS A 66 15.19 -0.36 1.39
C LYS A 66 14.47 -1.58 1.96
N TRP A 67 13.45 -2.07 1.27
CA TRP A 67 12.66 -3.21 1.72
C TRP A 67 13.38 -4.53 1.47
N VAL A 68 13.38 -5.39 2.49
CA VAL A 68 14.03 -6.71 2.49
C VAL A 68 12.93 -7.78 2.51
N PRO A 69 12.60 -8.40 1.35
CA PRO A 69 11.46 -9.32 1.25
C PRO A 69 11.62 -10.58 2.11
N SER A 70 12.86 -11.06 2.29
CA SER A 70 13.14 -12.24 3.13
C SER A 70 12.77 -12.02 4.59
N ALA A 71 12.83 -10.79 5.10
CA ALA A 71 12.40 -10.48 6.47
C ALA A 71 10.89 -10.67 6.65
N TRP A 72 10.09 -10.31 5.64
CA TRP A 72 8.65 -10.56 5.66
C TRP A 72 8.32 -12.05 5.58
N MET A 73 9.10 -12.81 4.81
CA MET A 73 8.93 -14.26 4.73
C MET A 73 9.37 -14.97 6.01
N ALA A 74 10.40 -14.48 6.71
CA ALA A 74 10.78 -14.98 8.02
C ALA A 74 9.62 -14.83 9.02
N LEU A 75 8.98 -13.66 9.05
CA LEU A 75 7.77 -13.44 9.85
C LEU A 75 6.63 -14.39 9.44
N ALA A 76 6.40 -14.58 8.13
CA ALA A 76 5.39 -15.52 7.65
C ALA A 76 5.68 -16.97 8.10
N CYS A 77 6.94 -17.37 8.13
CA CYS A 77 7.36 -18.67 8.67
C CYS A 77 7.13 -18.78 10.18
N GLU A 78 7.48 -17.74 10.95
CA GLU A 78 7.26 -17.69 12.40
C GLU A 78 5.78 -17.81 12.77
N LEU A 79 4.90 -17.22 11.95
CA LEU A 79 3.46 -17.27 12.12
C LEU A 79 2.79 -18.51 11.52
N ASP A 80 3.58 -19.43 10.94
CA ASP A 80 3.11 -20.60 10.19
C ASP A 80 2.05 -20.26 9.12
N ALA A 81 2.22 -19.10 8.47
CA ALA A 81 1.37 -18.68 7.37
C ALA A 81 1.73 -19.49 6.11
N GLU A 82 0.78 -20.23 5.56
CA GLU A 82 1.01 -21.03 4.36
C GLU A 82 0.93 -20.17 3.10
N TYR A 83 0.07 -19.15 3.11
CA TYR A 83 -0.12 -18.21 2.02
C TYR A 83 0.28 -16.80 2.43
N VAL A 84 0.99 -16.12 1.52
CA VAL A 84 1.33 -14.71 1.65
C VAL A 84 0.74 -13.93 0.48
N LEU A 85 0.05 -12.83 0.78
CA LEU A 85 -0.60 -11.98 -0.20
C LEU A 85 -0.01 -10.57 -0.14
N LEU A 86 0.31 -10.01 -1.30
CA LEU A 86 0.75 -8.63 -1.45
C LEU A 86 -0.31 -7.83 -2.22
N THR A 87 -0.62 -6.63 -1.75
CA THR A 87 -1.35 -5.63 -2.55
C THR A 87 -0.46 -5.20 -3.71
N SER A 88 -0.73 -5.67 -4.93
CA SER A 88 0.01 -5.23 -6.12
C SER A 88 -0.40 -3.82 -6.54
N LYS A 89 -1.72 -3.54 -6.53
CA LYS A 89 -2.32 -2.23 -6.76
C LYS A 89 -3.49 -2.03 -5.81
N HIS A 90 -3.53 -0.90 -5.10
CA HIS A 90 -4.68 -0.51 -4.27
C HIS A 90 -5.57 0.50 -5.01
N HIS A 91 -6.56 1.05 -4.31
CA HIS A 91 -7.50 2.02 -4.88
C HIS A 91 -6.85 3.38 -5.24
N ASP A 92 -5.67 3.70 -4.70
CA ASP A 92 -4.91 4.88 -5.12
C ASP A 92 -4.31 4.72 -6.54
N GLY A 93 -4.35 3.51 -7.09
CA GLY A 93 -3.90 3.19 -8.44
C GLY A 93 -2.40 2.98 -8.59
N TYR A 94 -1.62 3.07 -7.50
CA TYR A 94 -0.17 2.93 -7.58
C TYR A 94 0.24 1.45 -7.71
N CYS A 95 0.96 1.11 -8.76
CA CYS A 95 1.38 -0.26 -9.04
C CYS A 95 2.74 -0.57 -8.40
N LEU A 96 2.86 -1.68 -7.68
CA LEU A 96 4.11 -2.15 -7.09
C LEU A 96 4.99 -2.99 -8.05
N TRP A 97 4.86 -2.76 -9.35
CA TRP A 97 5.69 -3.38 -10.38
C TRP A 97 5.85 -2.42 -11.59
N PRO A 98 6.94 -2.53 -12.36
CA PRO A 98 7.14 -1.70 -13.56
C PRO A 98 6.20 -2.11 -14.70
N THR A 99 4.97 -1.62 -14.63
CA THR A 99 3.94 -1.85 -15.65
C THR A 99 4.16 -0.97 -16.88
N SER A 100 3.72 -1.41 -18.06
CA SER A 100 3.73 -0.61 -19.29
C SER A 100 2.45 0.19 -19.52
N THR A 101 1.50 0.18 -18.58
CA THR A 101 0.13 0.71 -18.75
C THR A 101 -0.07 2.11 -18.15
N THR A 102 0.83 2.54 -17.27
CA THR A 102 0.81 3.84 -16.58
C THR A 102 2.22 4.12 -16.09
N ASP A 103 2.57 5.38 -15.86
CA ASP A 103 3.83 5.79 -15.21
C ASP A 103 3.70 5.84 -13.67
N TYR A 104 2.51 5.55 -13.13
CA TYR A 104 2.23 5.61 -11.69
C TYR A 104 2.54 4.27 -11.00
N HIS A 105 3.83 3.94 -10.94
CA HIS A 105 4.31 2.67 -10.41
C HIS A 105 5.72 2.74 -9.81
N THR A 106 6.12 1.68 -9.10
CA THR A 106 7.49 1.53 -8.62
C THR A 106 8.45 1.16 -9.76
N ALA A 107 9.68 1.69 -9.72
CA ALA A 107 10.74 1.26 -10.63
C ALA A 107 11.25 -0.15 -10.30
N ARG A 108 11.34 -0.49 -9.00
CA ARG A 108 11.64 -1.84 -8.53
C ARG A 108 10.42 -2.74 -8.74
N ASP A 109 10.65 -3.96 -9.21
CA ASP A 109 9.61 -5.00 -9.28
C ASP A 109 9.39 -5.65 -7.90
N VAL A 110 8.63 -4.96 -7.05
CA VAL A 110 8.32 -5.43 -5.69
C VAL A 110 7.48 -6.71 -5.74
N VAL A 111 6.56 -6.81 -6.70
CA VAL A 111 5.74 -8.02 -6.91
C VAL A 111 6.62 -9.23 -7.25
N GLY A 112 7.57 -9.06 -8.18
CA GLY A 112 8.53 -10.09 -8.56
C GLY A 112 9.41 -10.53 -7.39
N ASP A 113 9.97 -9.58 -6.66
CA ASP A 113 10.83 -9.84 -5.50
C ASP A 113 10.07 -10.54 -4.36
N PHE A 114 8.83 -10.13 -4.09
CA PHE A 114 7.96 -10.78 -3.11
C PHE A 114 7.68 -12.22 -3.48
N LYS A 115 7.30 -12.46 -4.75
CA LYS A 115 7.06 -13.82 -5.27
C LYS A 115 8.30 -14.69 -5.11
N ALA A 116 9.46 -14.19 -5.52
CA ALA A 116 10.71 -14.93 -5.43
C ALA A 116 11.02 -15.33 -3.98
N ALA A 117 10.93 -14.38 -3.04
CA ALA A 117 11.16 -14.64 -1.63
C ALA A 117 10.16 -15.65 -1.03
N ALA A 118 8.87 -15.54 -1.38
CA ALA A 118 7.84 -16.46 -0.92
C ALA A 118 8.13 -17.90 -1.36
N LEU A 119 8.47 -18.09 -2.65
CA LEU A 119 8.81 -19.41 -3.18
C LEU A 119 10.07 -19.97 -2.53
N SER A 120 11.10 -19.15 -2.32
CA SER A 120 12.33 -19.56 -1.61
C SER A 120 12.06 -19.98 -0.15
N ALA A 121 11.06 -19.39 0.50
CA ALA A 121 10.65 -19.73 1.86
C ALA A 121 9.64 -20.88 1.94
N GLY A 122 9.30 -21.52 0.80
CA GLY A 122 8.31 -22.60 0.75
C GLY A 122 6.86 -22.12 0.98
N ARG A 123 6.58 -20.84 0.78
CA ARG A 123 5.27 -20.22 0.97
C ARG A 123 4.52 -20.12 -0.35
N LYS A 124 3.19 -20.29 -0.30
CA LYS A 124 2.32 -20.04 -1.45
C LYS A 124 2.08 -18.53 -1.56
N PHE A 125 2.05 -18.03 -2.80
CA PHE A 125 1.98 -16.59 -3.08
C PHE A 125 0.69 -16.23 -3.80
N GLY A 126 0.10 -15.09 -3.41
CA GLY A 126 -1.02 -14.47 -4.11
C GLY A 126 -0.90 -12.95 -4.19
N LEU A 127 -1.69 -12.35 -5.07
CA LEU A 127 -1.79 -10.91 -5.22
C LEU A 127 -3.21 -10.43 -4.94
N TYR A 128 -3.31 -9.32 -4.22
CA TYR A 128 -4.51 -8.50 -4.22
C TYR A 128 -4.37 -7.43 -5.29
N TYR A 129 -5.37 -7.28 -6.14
CA TYR A 129 -5.44 -6.24 -7.17
C TYR A 129 -6.78 -5.51 -7.07
N SER A 130 -6.71 -4.20 -6.87
CA SER A 130 -7.91 -3.36 -6.88
C SER A 130 -8.27 -2.94 -8.30
N TRP A 131 -9.41 -3.44 -8.77
CA TRP A 131 -9.98 -3.05 -10.07
C TRP A 131 -10.44 -1.60 -10.11
N TRP A 132 -10.97 -1.10 -8.99
CA TRP A 132 -11.46 0.27 -8.90
C TRP A 132 -10.38 1.21 -8.36
N GLU A 133 -10.23 2.39 -8.95
CA GLU A 133 -9.25 3.38 -8.50
C GLU A 133 -9.84 4.80 -8.44
N PHE A 134 -9.17 5.68 -7.70
CA PHE A 134 -9.63 7.06 -7.49
C PHE A 134 -9.26 8.02 -8.62
N ARG A 135 -8.35 7.60 -9.50
CA ARG A 135 -7.71 8.46 -10.52
C ARG A 135 -8.46 8.50 -11.86
N HIS A 136 -9.56 7.75 -11.99
CA HIS A 136 -10.42 7.66 -13.16
C HIS A 136 -11.89 7.60 -12.73
#